data_AF-A0AAV7XJF4-F1
#
_entry.id   AF-A0AAV7XJF4-F1
#
_cell.length_a   1.000
_cell.length_b   1.000
_cell.length_c   1.000
_cell.angle_alpha   90.00
_cell.angle_beta   90.00
_cell.angle_gamma   90.00
#
_symmetry.space_group_name_H-M   'P 1'
#
loop_
_entity.id
_entity.type
_entity.pdbx_description
1 polymer ?
#
loop_
_entity_poly.entity_id
_entity_poly.type
_entity_poly.pdbx_seq_one_letter_code
_entity_poly.pdbx_strand_id
1 'polypeptide(L)'
;MSYLGSLVSNPHEGVAFPAAGKAEDVVIVKGVYDYFHYKCDGFNDVGWGCGYRTLQTMCSWILRLHKNLDAQNSVPSIPSIQQILVDIEDKPAEFMGSRDWIGSFEVGYVLSTHYNIDFKILHVTASNDWKSIVHQLSKHFREGGCPVMMGGKTDAASKCIIGTCKNTHLLVLDPHLTGRASGNRKLVSWHPIEDFDVKGSNFYNLCIPLIKWES
;
A
#
# COMPACT_ATOMS: atom_id res chain seq x y z
N MET A 1 18.25 -16.97 8.10
CA MET A 1 18.62 -16.57 6.73
C MET A 1 17.98 -15.22 6.45
N SER A 2 18.79 -14.17 6.32
CA SER A 2 18.39 -12.88 5.77
C SER A 2 18.24 -13.03 4.26
N TYR A 3 17.12 -12.56 3.71
CA TYR A 3 16.86 -12.62 2.27
C TYR A 3 17.16 -11.24 1.66
N LEU A 4 18.44 -10.87 1.60
CA LEU A 4 18.88 -9.73 0.80
C LEU A 4 18.84 -10.16 -0.67
N GLY A 5 17.71 -9.96 -1.33
CA GLY A 5 17.53 -10.14 -2.77
C GLY A 5 16.86 -8.92 -3.37
N SER A 6 17.12 -8.64 -4.65
CA SER A 6 16.47 -7.56 -5.39
C SER A 6 14.95 -7.69 -5.29
N LEU A 7 14.27 -6.61 -4.92
CA LEU A 7 12.81 -6.59 -4.83
C LEU A 7 12.19 -6.81 -6.22
N VAL A 8 11.00 -7.41 -6.25
CA VAL A 8 10.25 -7.63 -7.50
C VAL A 8 9.53 -6.34 -7.86
N SER A 9 9.80 -5.82 -9.06
CA SER A 9 9.05 -4.68 -9.62
C SER A 9 7.75 -5.16 -10.26
N ASN A 10 6.68 -4.40 -10.10
CA ASN A 10 5.36 -4.64 -10.70
C ASN A 10 4.88 -6.11 -10.61
N PRO A 11 4.80 -6.72 -9.40
CA PRO A 11 4.38 -8.13 -9.23
C PRO A 11 2.96 -8.44 -9.70
N HIS A 12 2.19 -7.41 -10.10
CA HIS A 12 0.84 -7.54 -10.64
C HIS A 12 0.83 -7.85 -12.14
N GLU A 13 1.95 -7.67 -12.84
CA GLU A 13 2.05 -8.00 -14.26
C GLU A 13 1.87 -9.51 -14.46
N GLY A 14 0.97 -9.88 -15.39
CA GLY A 14 0.62 -11.28 -15.65
C GLY A 14 -0.42 -11.89 -14.70
N VAL A 15 -0.92 -11.14 -13.71
CA VAL A 15 -2.04 -11.59 -12.88
C VAL A 15 -3.32 -11.64 -13.72
N ALA A 16 -3.95 -12.81 -13.77
CA ALA A 16 -5.20 -13.00 -14.48
C ALA A 16 -6.31 -12.10 -13.94
N PHE A 17 -7.13 -11.55 -14.84
CA PHE A 17 -8.30 -10.77 -14.48
C PHE A 17 -9.37 -11.64 -13.79
N PRO A 18 -10.20 -11.06 -12.91
CA PRO A 18 -11.29 -11.81 -12.31
C PRO A 18 -12.25 -12.30 -13.39
N ALA A 19 -12.69 -13.56 -13.32
CA ALA A 19 -13.50 -14.22 -14.35
C ALA A 19 -14.81 -13.46 -14.70
N ALA A 20 -15.30 -12.63 -13.77
CA ALA A 20 -16.48 -11.80 -13.96
C ALA A 20 -16.21 -10.47 -14.70
N GLY A 21 -14.96 -10.08 -14.94
CA GLY A 21 -14.55 -8.81 -15.55
C GLY A 21 -14.08 -8.96 -17.01
N LYS A 22 -14.38 -7.98 -17.86
CA LYS A 22 -13.67 -7.84 -19.15
C LYS A 22 -12.41 -6.99 -18.92
N ALA A 23 -11.45 -7.06 -19.84
CA ALA A 23 -10.23 -6.25 -19.77
C ALA A 23 -10.53 -4.74 -19.70
N GLU A 24 -11.58 -4.26 -20.37
CA GLU A 24 -12.02 -2.85 -20.34
C GLU A 24 -12.51 -2.35 -18.96
N ASP A 25 -12.89 -3.27 -18.07
CA ASP A 25 -13.40 -2.94 -16.74
C ASP A 25 -12.29 -2.81 -15.68
N VAL A 26 -11.06 -3.19 -16.04
CA VAL A 26 -9.91 -3.24 -15.14
C VAL A 26 -9.15 -1.91 -15.20
N VAL A 27 -8.95 -1.30 -14.04
CA VAL A 27 -8.11 -0.11 -13.91
C VAL A 27 -7.06 -0.38 -12.85
N ILE A 28 -5.81 -0.48 -13.27
CA ILE A 28 -4.66 -0.70 -12.39
C ILE A 28 -3.78 0.54 -12.33
N VAL A 29 -2.95 0.61 -11.29
CA VAL A 29 -1.93 1.63 -11.11
C VAL A 29 -1.03 1.73 -12.35
N LYS A 30 -0.63 2.96 -12.71
CA LYS A 30 0.35 3.22 -13.79
C LYS A 30 1.74 3.38 -13.18
N GLY A 31 2.78 3.19 -13.99
CA GLY A 31 4.16 3.38 -13.57
C GLY A 31 4.80 2.13 -12.98
N VAL A 32 5.92 2.33 -12.28
CA VAL A 32 6.74 1.25 -11.72
C VAL A 32 6.83 1.39 -10.22
N TYR A 33 6.69 0.28 -9.50
CA TYR A 33 6.94 0.20 -8.06
C TYR A 33 7.59 -1.13 -7.70
N ASP A 34 8.25 -1.16 -6.55
CA ASP A 34 8.93 -2.33 -6.01
C ASP A 34 8.12 -2.93 -4.85
N TYR A 35 8.06 -4.25 -4.77
CA TYR A 35 7.28 -4.96 -3.76
C TYR A 35 8.05 -5.09 -2.44
N PHE A 36 7.72 -4.23 -1.47
CA PHE A 36 8.22 -4.36 -0.10
C PHE A 36 7.30 -5.26 0.72
N HIS A 37 7.91 -6.17 1.48
CA HIS A 37 7.22 -7.16 2.30
C HIS A 37 8.06 -7.52 3.53
N TYR A 38 7.53 -8.35 4.42
CA TYR A 38 8.25 -8.72 5.64
C TYR A 38 9.66 -9.24 5.38
N LYS A 39 10.62 -8.71 6.15
CA LYS A 39 12.04 -9.09 6.14
C LYS A 39 12.77 -8.90 4.80
N CYS A 40 12.21 -8.14 3.86
CA CYS A 40 12.80 -7.94 2.54
C CYS A 40 14.16 -7.21 2.57
N ASP A 41 14.40 -6.39 3.60
CA ASP A 41 15.64 -5.64 3.86
C ASP A 41 16.47 -6.24 5.02
N GLY A 42 16.09 -7.42 5.51
CA GLY A 42 16.74 -8.07 6.65
C GLY A 42 16.24 -7.62 8.03
N PHE A 43 15.44 -6.56 8.13
CA PHE A 43 14.83 -6.13 9.39
C PHE A 43 13.67 -7.05 9.78
N ASN A 44 13.59 -7.48 11.05
CA ASN A 44 12.56 -8.44 11.48
C ASN A 44 11.28 -7.75 11.96
N ASP A 45 10.37 -7.52 11.02
CA ASP A 45 9.11 -6.81 11.22
C ASP A 45 7.85 -7.70 11.11
N VAL A 46 8.04 -9.02 11.13
CA VAL A 46 6.93 -9.99 11.02
C VAL A 46 5.92 -9.77 12.14
N GLY A 47 4.65 -9.60 11.77
CA GLY A 47 3.53 -9.45 12.70
C GLY A 47 3.19 -8.00 13.06
N TRP A 48 3.97 -7.00 12.64
CA TRP A 48 3.71 -5.59 12.96
C TRP A 48 4.12 -4.59 11.88
N GLY A 49 5.02 -4.99 10.97
CA GLY A 49 5.61 -4.12 9.95
C GLY A 49 4.77 -3.83 8.72
N CYS A 50 3.55 -4.39 8.60
CA CYS A 50 2.85 -4.43 7.32
C CYS A 50 2.54 -3.02 6.79
N GLY A 51 2.16 -2.10 7.69
CA GLY A 51 1.92 -0.69 7.35
C GLY A 51 3.18 -0.03 6.80
N TYR A 52 4.33 -0.29 7.39
CA TYR A 52 5.62 0.20 6.90
C TYR A 52 5.95 -0.35 5.52
N ARG A 53 5.76 -1.65 5.27
CA ARG A 53 6.05 -2.26 3.97
C ARG A 53 5.11 -1.76 2.86
N THR A 54 3.86 -1.48 3.21
CA THR A 54 2.91 -0.83 2.31
C THR A 54 3.37 0.59 1.96
N LEU A 55 3.78 1.38 2.96
CA LEU A 55 4.35 2.71 2.76
C LEU A 55 5.61 2.64 1.89
N GLN A 56 6.54 1.74 2.16
CA GLN A 56 7.76 1.58 1.36
C GLN A 56 7.48 1.23 -0.10
N THR A 57 6.47 0.40 -0.36
CA THR A 57 5.97 0.15 -1.72
C THR A 57 5.49 1.44 -2.39
N MET A 58 4.71 2.28 -1.67
CA MET A 58 4.27 3.58 -2.18
C MET A 58 5.45 4.55 -2.41
N CYS A 59 6.41 4.61 -1.49
CA CYS A 59 7.64 5.41 -1.62
C CYS A 59 8.43 5.02 -2.87
N SER A 60 8.56 3.71 -3.15
CA SER A 60 9.25 3.23 -4.34
C SER A 60 8.61 3.75 -5.63
N TRP A 61 7.27 3.79 -5.68
CA TRP A 61 6.54 4.35 -6.81
C TRP A 61 6.84 5.84 -7.01
N ILE A 62 6.84 6.62 -5.92
CA ILE A 62 7.13 8.06 -5.93
C ILE A 62 8.56 8.31 -6.43
N LEU A 63 9.53 7.53 -5.94
CA LEU A 63 10.91 7.63 -6.36
C LEU A 63 11.09 7.28 -7.85
N ARG A 64 10.39 6.26 -8.35
CA ARG A 64 10.38 5.89 -9.77
C ARG A 64 9.74 6.97 -10.64
N LEU A 65 8.67 7.62 -10.17
CA LEU A 65 8.05 8.75 -10.84
C LEU A 65 9.05 9.90 -11.02
N HIS A 66 9.84 10.20 -9.98
CA HIS A 66 10.89 11.21 -10.02
C HIS A 66 12.18 10.76 -10.71
N LYS A 67 12.15 9.62 -11.44
CA LYS A 67 13.28 9.07 -12.20
C LYS A 67 14.52 8.82 -11.34
N ASN A 68 14.35 8.53 -10.06
CA ASN A 68 15.45 8.14 -9.20
C ASN A 68 15.95 6.75 -9.60
N LEU A 69 17.18 6.67 -10.12
CA LEU A 69 17.80 5.43 -10.57
C LEU A 69 18.11 4.45 -9.42
N ASP A 70 18.20 4.97 -8.19
CA ASP A 70 18.48 4.22 -6.97
C ASP A 70 17.26 4.16 -6.04
N ALA A 71 16.07 4.09 -6.64
CA ALA A 71 14.79 4.12 -5.91
C ALA A 71 14.72 3.09 -4.78
N GLN A 72 15.21 1.86 -4.97
CA GLN A 72 15.14 0.81 -3.93
C GLN A 72 15.93 1.17 -2.68
N ASN A 73 17.13 1.77 -2.82
CA ASN A 73 17.97 2.15 -1.68
C ASN A 73 17.57 3.52 -1.09
N SER A 74 16.79 4.32 -1.83
CA SER A 74 16.31 5.63 -1.40
C SER A 74 14.98 5.57 -0.62
N VAL A 75 14.35 4.40 -0.51
CA VAL A 75 13.14 4.21 0.29
C VAL A 75 13.49 4.30 1.80
N PRO A 76 12.76 5.06 2.61
CA PRO A 76 13.05 5.17 4.04
C PRO A 76 12.92 3.82 4.76
N SER A 77 13.90 3.53 5.61
CA SER A 77 13.89 2.33 6.47
C SER A 77 12.81 2.43 7.57
N ILE A 78 12.44 1.30 8.19
CA ILE A 78 11.50 1.32 9.34
C ILE A 78 11.96 2.28 10.46
N PRO A 79 13.23 2.24 10.91
CA PRO A 79 13.74 3.22 11.87
C PRO A 79 13.63 4.68 11.39
N SER A 80 13.90 4.94 10.10
CA SER A 80 13.75 6.28 9.52
C SER A 80 12.29 6.75 9.54
N ILE A 81 11.34 5.85 9.23
CA ILE A 81 9.90 6.13 9.28
C ILE A 81 9.46 6.44 10.72
N GLN A 82 9.92 5.65 11.69
CA GLN A 82 9.65 5.92 13.11
C GLN A 82 10.20 7.29 13.51
N GLN A 83 11.42 7.64 13.06
CA GLN A 83 12.04 8.92 13.38
C GLN A 83 11.23 10.09 12.84
N ILE A 84 10.77 9.99 11.58
CA ILE A 84 9.92 11.02 10.98
C ILE A 84 8.66 11.26 11.83
N LEU A 85 8.01 10.19 12.31
CA LEU A 85 6.79 10.30 13.13
C LEU A 85 7.04 10.92 14.50
N VAL A 86 8.22 10.67 15.09
CA VAL A 86 8.63 11.32 16.33
C VAL A 86 9.01 12.79 16.11
N ASP A 87 9.72 13.09 15.03
CA ASP A 87 10.18 14.45 14.70
C ASP A 87 9.02 15.42 14.44
N ILE A 88 7.90 14.93 13.91
CA ILE A 88 6.68 15.72 13.69
C ILE A 88 5.72 15.70 14.90
N GLU A 89 6.14 15.11 16.01
CA GLU A 89 5.37 15.00 17.26
C GLU A 89 4.05 14.21 17.15
N ASP A 90 3.89 13.37 16.11
CA ASP A 90 2.74 12.44 16.01
C ASP A 90 2.88 11.26 16.98
N LYS A 91 4.13 10.82 17.22
CA LYS A 91 4.47 9.74 18.14
C LYS A 91 5.45 10.21 19.22
N PRO A 92 5.39 9.62 20.43
CA PRO A 92 6.34 9.94 21.49
C PRO A 92 7.71 9.30 21.20
N ALA A 93 8.76 9.76 21.89
CA ALA A 93 10.14 9.32 21.64
C ALA A 93 10.34 7.79 21.80
N GLU A 94 9.56 7.13 22.66
CA GLU A 94 9.60 5.69 22.90
C GLU A 94 9.13 4.86 21.70
N PHE A 95 8.47 5.50 20.72
CA PHE A 95 8.10 4.85 19.45
C PHE A 95 9.34 4.48 18.62
N MET A 96 10.46 5.19 18.79
CA MET A 96 11.71 4.85 18.14
C MET A 96 12.22 3.48 18.59
N GLY A 97 12.42 2.59 17.63
CA GLY A 97 12.87 1.22 17.90
C GLY A 97 11.79 0.31 18.50
N SER A 98 10.55 0.79 18.65
CA SER A 98 9.42 -0.03 19.07
C SER A 98 9.00 -1.00 17.95
N ARG A 99 8.07 -1.90 18.28
CA ARG A 99 7.42 -2.81 17.33
C ARG A 99 5.96 -2.44 17.10
N ASP A 100 5.63 -1.17 17.31
CA ASP A 100 4.28 -0.69 17.10
C ASP A 100 3.97 -0.60 15.60
N TRP A 101 2.70 -0.83 15.27
CA TRP A 101 2.19 -0.74 13.92
C TRP A 101 1.88 0.71 13.55
N ILE A 102 1.86 1.02 12.25
CA ILE A 102 1.39 2.30 11.71
C ILE A 102 0.15 2.11 10.85
N GLY A 103 -0.74 3.10 10.88
CA GLY A 103 -1.97 3.12 10.10
C GLY A 103 -1.90 4.09 8.91
N SER A 104 -3.06 4.30 8.30
CA SER A 104 -3.21 5.14 7.11
C SER A 104 -2.87 6.61 7.36
N PHE A 105 -3.09 7.12 8.57
CA PHE A 105 -2.75 8.51 8.90
C PHE A 105 -1.25 8.70 9.00
N GLU A 106 -0.56 7.85 9.77
CA GLU A 106 0.90 7.89 9.89
C GLU A 106 1.60 7.74 8.53
N VAL A 107 1.09 6.86 7.67
CA VAL A 107 1.58 6.73 6.29
C VAL A 107 1.40 8.04 5.51
N GLY A 108 0.25 8.69 5.61
CA GLY A 108 0.04 10.00 5.00
C GLY A 108 1.00 11.07 5.52
N TYR A 109 1.18 11.15 6.84
CA TYR A 109 2.10 12.10 7.47
C TYR A 109 3.53 11.92 6.98
N VAL A 110 4.02 10.67 6.91
CA VAL A 110 5.37 10.39 6.41
C VAL A 110 5.52 10.81 4.94
N LEU A 111 4.51 10.55 4.09
CA LEU A 111 4.54 10.98 2.69
C LEU A 111 4.54 12.52 2.55
N SER A 112 3.74 13.21 3.36
CA SER A 112 3.69 14.67 3.41
C SER A 112 5.02 15.25 3.86
N THR A 113 5.60 14.76 4.96
CA THR A 113 6.86 15.27 5.50
C THR A 113 8.06 14.94 4.63
N HIS A 114 8.16 13.71 4.13
CA HIS A 114 9.38 13.23 3.46
C HIS A 114 9.42 13.56 1.96
N TYR A 115 8.26 13.63 1.30
CA TYR A 115 8.18 13.89 -0.14
C TYR A 115 7.42 15.17 -0.51
N ASN A 116 6.90 15.91 0.48
CA ASN A 116 6.05 17.08 0.24
C ASN A 116 4.82 16.74 -0.63
N ILE A 117 4.20 15.59 -0.35
CA ILE A 117 3.02 15.08 -1.07
C ILE A 117 1.81 15.13 -0.14
N ASP A 118 0.80 15.89 -0.51
CA ASP A 118 -0.49 15.90 0.17
C ASP A 118 -1.21 14.54 0.03
N PHE A 119 -2.05 14.23 0.98
CA PHE A 119 -2.87 13.01 0.97
C PHE A 119 -4.28 13.28 1.46
N LYS A 120 -5.20 12.39 1.09
CA LYS A 120 -6.54 12.34 1.67
C LYS A 120 -6.78 10.98 2.33
N ILE A 121 -7.57 10.97 3.39
CA ILE A 121 -8.09 9.76 4.00
C ILE A 121 -9.54 9.55 3.54
N LEU A 122 -9.82 8.38 2.96
CA LEU A 122 -11.20 7.90 2.79
C LEU A 122 -11.52 6.92 3.90
N HIS A 123 -12.51 7.25 4.73
CA HIS A 123 -13.01 6.39 5.78
C HIS A 123 -14.17 5.54 5.26
N VAL A 124 -14.08 4.22 5.47
CA VAL A 124 -15.02 3.23 4.93
C VAL A 124 -15.59 2.37 6.05
N THR A 125 -16.91 2.34 6.15
CA THR A 125 -17.73 1.68 7.17
C THR A 125 -18.91 0.98 6.52
N ALA A 126 -19.73 0.27 7.31
CA ALA A 126 -20.97 -0.36 6.83
C ALA A 126 -21.99 0.61 6.24
N SER A 127 -21.97 1.90 6.59
CA SER A 127 -22.92 2.88 6.07
C SER A 127 -22.53 3.46 4.71
N ASN A 128 -21.30 3.19 4.24
CA ASN A 128 -20.82 3.71 2.97
C ASN A 128 -21.28 2.87 1.78
N ASP A 129 -21.53 3.53 0.64
CA ASP A 129 -21.64 2.85 -0.64
C ASP A 129 -20.24 2.44 -1.13
N TRP A 130 -19.88 1.19 -0.87
CA TRP A 130 -18.62 0.60 -1.30
C TRP A 130 -18.39 0.69 -2.81
N LYS A 131 -19.44 0.54 -3.64
CA LYS A 131 -19.29 0.63 -5.09
C LYS A 131 -18.88 2.04 -5.51
N SER A 132 -19.45 3.06 -4.87
CA SER A 132 -19.03 4.45 -5.08
C SER A 132 -17.58 4.70 -4.64
N ILE A 133 -17.13 4.11 -3.54
CA ILE A 133 -15.73 4.20 -3.09
C ILE A 133 -14.79 3.54 -4.12
N VAL A 134 -15.10 2.32 -4.58
CA VAL A 134 -14.29 1.65 -5.61
C VAL A 134 -14.32 2.44 -6.93
N HIS A 135 -15.44 3.09 -7.25
CA HIS A 135 -15.51 4.00 -8.39
C HIS A 135 -14.56 5.19 -8.25
N GLN A 136 -14.46 5.80 -7.07
CA GLN A 136 -13.48 6.87 -6.80
C GLN A 136 -12.04 6.37 -6.93
N LEU A 137 -11.74 5.15 -6.48
CA LEU A 137 -10.43 4.53 -6.66
C LEU A 137 -10.16 4.21 -8.14
N SER A 138 -11.15 3.74 -8.88
CA SER A 138 -11.06 3.52 -10.33
C SER A 138 -10.70 4.82 -11.05
N LYS A 139 -11.35 5.94 -10.69
CA LYS A 139 -11.02 7.27 -11.21
C LYS A 139 -9.59 7.68 -10.86
N HIS A 140 -9.18 7.50 -9.60
CA HIS A 140 -7.81 7.77 -9.13
C HIS A 140 -6.75 7.07 -9.99
N PHE A 141 -6.84 5.75 -10.16
CA PHE A 141 -5.86 4.99 -10.96
C PHE A 141 -5.92 5.36 -12.45
N ARG A 142 -7.12 5.60 -13.01
CA ARG A 142 -7.28 6.00 -14.42
C ARG A 142 -6.55 7.32 -14.73
N GLU A 143 -6.61 8.26 -13.80
CA GLU A 143 -5.91 9.55 -13.86
C GLU A 143 -4.41 9.47 -13.54
N GLY A 144 -3.85 8.25 -13.39
CA GLY A 144 -2.43 8.05 -13.09
C GLY A 144 -2.10 8.04 -11.60
N GLY A 145 -3.08 7.88 -10.72
CA GLY A 145 -2.87 7.83 -9.28
C GLY A 145 -1.97 6.68 -8.83
N CYS A 146 -1.26 6.92 -7.73
CA CYS A 146 -0.32 6.00 -7.09
C CYS A 146 -1.00 4.83 -6.33
N PRO A 147 -0.25 3.80 -5.89
CA PRO A 147 -0.76 2.77 -4.97
C PRO A 147 -1.36 3.38 -3.70
N VAL A 148 -2.38 2.73 -3.13
CA VAL A 148 -3.15 3.23 -1.99
C VAL A 148 -3.01 2.29 -0.80
N MET A 149 -2.60 2.81 0.35
CA MET A 149 -2.65 2.01 1.58
C MET A 149 -4.09 1.89 2.06
N MET A 150 -4.50 0.68 2.45
CA MET A 150 -5.74 0.43 3.18
C MET A 150 -5.43 -0.23 4.53
N GLY A 151 -5.72 0.46 5.63
CA GLY A 151 -5.58 -0.06 6.99
C GLY A 151 -6.94 -0.40 7.59
N GLY A 152 -7.09 -1.59 8.16
CA GLY A 152 -8.31 -2.05 8.84
C GLY A 152 -8.19 -1.97 10.36
N LYS A 153 -9.32 -1.76 11.05
CA LYS A 153 -9.38 -1.80 12.52
C LYS A 153 -9.14 -3.21 13.08
N THR A 154 -9.69 -4.23 12.42
CA THR A 154 -9.94 -5.55 13.05
C THR A 154 -9.02 -6.65 12.56
N ASP A 155 -8.50 -6.55 11.33
CA ASP A 155 -7.56 -7.52 10.79
C ASP A 155 -6.11 -7.20 11.16
N ALA A 156 -5.85 -6.01 11.70
CA ALA A 156 -4.52 -5.48 12.00
C ALA A 156 -3.54 -5.64 10.82
N ALA A 157 -4.07 -5.62 9.59
CA ALA A 157 -3.35 -6.00 8.38
C ALA A 157 -3.53 -4.95 7.31
N SER A 158 -2.48 -4.15 7.10
CA SER A 158 -2.45 -3.21 5.99
C SER A 158 -2.44 -3.96 4.66
N LYS A 159 -3.12 -3.40 3.65
CA LYS A 159 -3.13 -3.88 2.27
C LYS A 159 -2.71 -2.75 1.34
N CYS A 160 -1.99 -3.09 0.28
CA CYS A 160 -1.69 -2.13 -0.77
C CYS A 160 -2.68 -2.33 -1.93
N ILE A 161 -3.55 -1.36 -2.17
CA ILE A 161 -4.51 -1.38 -3.26
C ILE A 161 -3.84 -0.80 -4.50
N ILE A 162 -3.81 -1.58 -5.57
CA ILE A 162 -3.10 -1.26 -6.81
C ILE A 162 -4.00 -1.33 -8.05
N GLY A 163 -5.30 -1.52 -7.86
CA GLY A 163 -6.27 -1.52 -8.95
C GLY A 163 -7.68 -1.85 -8.54
N THR A 164 -8.60 -1.72 -9.48
CA THR A 164 -10.04 -2.01 -9.32
C THR A 164 -10.59 -2.71 -10.57
N CYS A 165 -11.70 -3.43 -10.40
CA CYS A 165 -12.45 -4.01 -11.52
C CYS A 165 -13.96 -3.88 -11.27
N LYS A 166 -14.70 -3.39 -12.28
CA LYS A 166 -16.18 -3.23 -12.27
C LYS A 166 -16.79 -2.51 -11.06
N ASN A 167 -16.01 -1.70 -10.34
CA ASN A 167 -16.40 -1.11 -9.05
C ASN A 167 -16.79 -2.15 -7.96
N THR A 168 -16.45 -3.42 -8.14
CA THR A 168 -16.83 -4.52 -7.24
C THR A 168 -15.64 -5.29 -6.71
N HIS A 169 -14.44 -5.09 -7.27
CA HIS A 169 -13.23 -5.77 -6.84
C HIS A 169 -12.08 -4.78 -6.63
N LEU A 170 -11.21 -5.13 -5.69
CA LEU A 170 -9.94 -4.48 -5.43
C LEU A 170 -8.79 -5.44 -5.77
N LEU A 171 -7.76 -4.94 -6.44
CA LEU A 171 -6.51 -5.67 -6.62
C LEU A 171 -5.61 -5.34 -5.42
N VAL A 172 -5.36 -6.37 -4.60
CA VAL A 172 -4.56 -6.26 -3.38
C VAL A 172 -3.17 -6.83 -3.63
N LEU A 173 -2.16 -6.06 -3.24
CA LEU A 173 -0.80 -6.53 -3.02
C LEU A 173 -0.58 -6.72 -1.51
N ASP A 174 -0.30 -7.96 -1.12
CA ASP A 174 -0.20 -8.38 0.27
C ASP A 174 1.24 -8.19 0.81
N PRO A 175 1.49 -7.33 1.81
CA PRO A 175 2.84 -7.10 2.36
C PRO A 175 3.34 -8.22 3.32
N HIS A 176 2.53 -9.23 3.65
CA HIS A 176 2.83 -10.21 4.70
C HIS A 176 3.72 -11.37 4.25
N LEU A 177 4.20 -11.37 2.99
CA LEU A 177 5.09 -12.40 2.50
C LEU A 177 6.35 -12.50 3.39
N THR A 178 6.58 -13.69 3.93
CA THR A 178 7.87 -14.05 4.54
C THR A 178 8.67 -14.96 3.61
N GLY A 179 9.88 -14.52 3.25
CA GLY A 179 10.78 -15.26 2.34
C GLY A 179 10.82 -14.66 0.93
N ARG A 180 11.33 -15.41 -0.05
CA ARG A 180 11.50 -14.90 -1.42
C ARG A 180 10.16 -14.78 -2.14
N ALA A 181 9.92 -13.62 -2.75
CA ALA A 181 8.90 -13.46 -3.78
C ALA A 181 9.26 -14.40 -4.95
N SER A 182 8.52 -15.50 -5.07
CA SER A 182 8.67 -16.49 -6.14
C SER A 182 7.28 -16.80 -6.70
N GLY A 183 7.21 -17.11 -7.99
CA GLY A 183 5.97 -17.09 -8.79
C GLY A 183 4.82 -17.99 -8.32
N ASN A 184 5.03 -18.88 -7.36
CA ASN A 184 4.00 -19.79 -6.85
C ASN A 184 3.21 -19.25 -5.65
N ARG A 185 3.55 -18.07 -5.12
CA ARG A 185 2.79 -17.45 -4.02
C ARG A 185 1.85 -16.39 -4.56
N LYS A 186 0.59 -16.40 -4.10
CA LYS A 186 -0.37 -15.32 -4.38
C LYS A 186 0.04 -14.08 -3.60
N LEU A 187 0.94 -13.27 -4.18
CA LEU A 187 1.34 -11.96 -3.66
C LEU A 187 0.30 -10.89 -4.00
N VAL A 188 -0.32 -11.07 -5.16
CA VAL A 188 -1.29 -10.17 -5.75
C VAL A 188 -2.56 -10.97 -6.05
N SER A 189 -3.70 -10.47 -5.59
CA SER A 189 -5.00 -11.12 -5.83
C SER A 189 -6.13 -10.12 -5.93
N TRP A 190 -7.10 -10.47 -6.77
CA TRP A 190 -8.39 -9.78 -6.86
C TRP A 190 -9.29 -10.23 -5.72
N HIS A 191 -9.85 -9.27 -5.00
CA HIS A 191 -10.80 -9.50 -3.92
C HIS A 191 -12.12 -8.79 -4.22
N PRO A 192 -13.28 -9.49 -4.17
CA PRO A 192 -14.57 -8.83 -4.15
C PRO A 192 -14.67 -7.90 -2.92
N ILE A 193 -15.42 -6.80 -3.05
CA ILE A 193 -15.61 -5.85 -1.93
C ILE A 193 -16.22 -6.51 -0.68
N GLU A 194 -16.96 -7.59 -0.89
CA GLU A 194 -17.59 -8.40 0.13
C GLU A 194 -16.60 -9.15 1.03
N ASP A 195 -15.34 -9.32 0.60
CA ASP A 195 -14.28 -9.91 1.44
C ASP A 195 -13.85 -8.97 2.59
N PHE A 196 -14.16 -7.67 2.49
CA PHE A 196 -13.74 -6.67 3.45
C PHE A 196 -14.86 -6.38 4.46
N ASP A 197 -14.78 -7.00 5.64
CA ASP A 197 -15.79 -6.84 6.67
C ASP A 197 -15.76 -5.43 7.30
N VAL A 198 -16.84 -4.69 7.10
CA VAL A 198 -17.10 -3.39 7.74
C VAL A 198 -18.32 -3.40 8.66
N LYS A 199 -18.85 -4.59 9.00
CA LYS A 199 -20.02 -4.70 9.88
C LYS A 199 -19.66 -4.28 11.31
N GLY A 200 -20.69 -3.87 12.06
CA GLY A 200 -20.53 -3.46 13.45
C GLY A 200 -19.63 -2.24 13.59
N SER A 201 -18.54 -2.37 14.35
CA SER A 201 -17.57 -1.28 14.59
C SER A 201 -16.33 -1.35 13.69
N ASN A 202 -16.34 -2.23 12.68
CA ASN A 202 -15.24 -2.42 11.75
C ASN A 202 -15.22 -1.31 10.70
N PHE A 203 -14.01 -0.90 10.31
CA PHE A 203 -13.80 0.10 9.29
C PHE A 203 -12.45 -0.09 8.60
N TYR A 204 -12.32 0.54 7.43
CA TYR A 204 -11.04 0.72 6.75
C TYR A 204 -10.77 2.21 6.51
N ASN A 205 -9.51 2.61 6.67
CA ASN A 205 -9.02 3.90 6.21
C ASN A 205 -8.16 3.68 4.98
N LEU A 206 -8.38 4.47 3.94
CA LEU A 206 -7.56 4.45 2.73
C LEU A 206 -6.77 5.75 2.65
N CYS A 207 -5.45 5.65 2.67
CA CYS A 207 -4.56 6.79 2.44
C CYS A 207 -4.28 6.91 0.94
N ILE A 208 -4.77 7.99 0.35
CA ILE A 208 -4.66 8.28 -1.08
C ILE A 208 -3.76 9.51 -1.26
N PRO A 209 -2.49 9.32 -1.65
CA PRO A 209 -1.60 10.42 -1.98
C PRO A 209 -2.07 11.16 -3.23
N LEU A 210 -1.97 12.49 -3.22
CA LEU A 210 -2.43 13.39 -4.27
C LEU A 210 -1.32 13.66 -5.28
N ILE A 211 -0.80 12.59 -5.88
CA ILE A 211 0.24 12.61 -6.90
C ILE A 211 -0.16 11.70 -8.07
N LYS A 212 0.27 12.08 -9.28
CA LYS A 212 -0.09 11.40 -10.52
C LYS A 212 1.16 11.05 -11.32
N TRP A 213 1.11 9.90 -11.98
CA TRP A 213 2.11 9.50 -12.95
C TRP A 213 1.93 10.31 -14.23
N GLU A 214 2.90 11.18 -14.51
CA GLU A 214 2.96 11.93 -15.76
C GLU A 214 3.65 11.05 -16.81
N SER A 215 2.90 10.69 -17.86
CA SER A 215 3.40 9.93 -19.02
C SER A 215 4.17 10.82 -19.99
#